data_AF-A0A3M4YC63-F1
#
_entry.id   AF-A0A3M4YC63-F1
#
_cell.length_a   1.000
_cell.length_b   1.000
_cell.length_c   1.000
_cell.angle_alpha   90.00
_cell.angle_beta   90.00
_cell.angle_gamma   90.00
#
_symmetry.space_group_name_H-M   'P 1'
#
loop_
_entity.id
_entity.type
_entity.pdbx_description
1 polymer ?
#
loop_
_entity_poly.entity_id
_entity_poly.type
_entity_poly.pdbx_seq_one_letter_code
_entity_poly.pdbx_strand_id
1 'polypeptide(L)'
;MNNDLSARESVRRKALWTLSHLIPGDPKAAAIVDVLDDIEAQERVDFDQIQPSLNLYAVREAVQIERHNSGISIVREASIPQPWRERFLQASVGSTRLIDGPYAHDWEKFLTQWQVEMGHLDAHRSAR
;
A
#
# COMPACT_ATOMS: atom_id res chain seq x y z
N MET A 1 5.10 -18.80 -5.12
CA MET A 1 3.85 -18.05 -4.87
C MET A 1 4.07 -16.60 -4.42
N ASN A 2 5.23 -16.20 -3.86
CA ASN A 2 5.48 -14.78 -3.51
C ASN A 2 5.76 -13.83 -4.68
N ASN A 3 6.26 -14.34 -5.81
CA ASN A 3 6.57 -13.49 -6.98
C ASN A 3 5.34 -12.81 -7.56
N ASP A 4 4.15 -13.41 -7.39
CA ASP A 4 2.91 -12.83 -7.92
C ASP A 4 2.44 -11.62 -7.10
N LEU A 5 2.52 -11.70 -5.77
CA LEU A 5 2.16 -10.58 -4.89
C LEU A 5 3.13 -9.38 -5.07
N SER A 6 4.44 -9.64 -5.10
CA SER A 6 5.42 -8.56 -5.26
C SER A 6 5.31 -7.87 -6.63
N ALA A 7 5.11 -8.64 -7.71
CA ALA A 7 4.87 -8.08 -9.04
C ALA A 7 3.58 -7.24 -9.07
N ARG A 8 2.50 -7.76 -8.49
CA ARG A 8 1.20 -7.07 -8.42
C ARG A 8 1.29 -5.74 -7.67
N GLU A 9 1.91 -5.73 -6.50
CA GLU A 9 2.06 -4.50 -5.70
C GLU A 9 3.03 -3.50 -6.33
N SER A 10 4.03 -3.96 -7.09
CA SER A 10 4.86 -3.08 -7.91
C SER A 10 4.06 -2.38 -9.02
N VAL A 11 3.19 -3.13 -9.73
CA VAL A 11 2.26 -2.56 -10.73
C VAL A 11 1.29 -1.58 -10.07
N ARG A 12 0.70 -1.95 -8.92
CA ARG A 12 -0.20 -1.07 -8.15
C ARG A 12 0.49 0.24 -7.80
N ARG A 13 1.70 0.18 -7.25
CA ARG A 13 2.45 1.38 -6.85
C ARG A 13 2.74 2.28 -8.05
N LYS A 14 3.15 1.71 -9.18
CA LYS A 14 3.39 2.46 -10.43
C LYS A 14 2.11 3.10 -10.96
N ALA A 15 0.99 2.38 -10.94
CA ALA A 15 -0.30 2.88 -11.38
C ALA A 15 -0.78 4.04 -10.50
N LEU A 16 -0.75 3.87 -9.17
CA LEU A 16 -1.12 4.93 -8.22
C LEU A 16 -0.22 6.17 -8.35
N TRP A 17 1.10 5.97 -8.50
CA TRP A 17 2.02 7.09 -8.76
C TRP A 17 1.66 7.81 -10.06
N THR A 18 1.40 7.08 -11.14
CA THR A 18 1.00 7.69 -12.42
C THR A 18 -0.31 8.45 -12.30
N LEU A 19 -1.31 7.85 -11.64
CA LEU A 19 -2.63 8.46 -11.40
C LEU A 19 -2.54 9.75 -10.58
N SER A 20 -1.59 9.85 -9.64
CA SER A 20 -1.40 11.05 -8.81
C SER A 20 -1.04 12.31 -9.61
N HIS A 21 -0.57 12.16 -10.85
CA HIS A 21 -0.24 13.28 -11.74
C HIS A 21 -1.40 13.69 -12.66
N LEU A 22 -2.54 12.99 -12.58
CA LEU A 22 -3.71 13.23 -13.43
C LEU A 22 -4.86 13.78 -12.60
N ILE A 23 -5.68 14.63 -13.22
CA ILE A 23 -6.91 15.14 -12.61
C ILE A 23 -8.08 14.19 -12.90
N PRO A 24 -9.05 14.04 -11.97
CA PRO A 24 -10.29 13.31 -12.25
C PRO A 24 -10.96 13.78 -13.54
N GLY A 25 -11.36 12.83 -14.39
CA GLY A 25 -11.94 13.10 -15.72
C GLY A 25 -10.92 13.22 -16.85
N ASP A 26 -9.62 13.12 -16.59
CA ASP A 26 -8.60 13.00 -17.66
C ASP A 26 -8.80 11.68 -18.42
N PRO A 27 -8.97 11.68 -19.76
CA PRO A 27 -9.12 10.45 -20.54
C PRO A 27 -7.97 9.46 -20.39
N LYS A 28 -6.76 9.93 -20.07
CA LYS A 28 -5.58 9.09 -19.82
C LYS A 28 -5.69 8.29 -18.52
N ALA A 29 -6.53 8.71 -17.59
CA ALA A 29 -6.71 8.03 -16.31
C ALA A 29 -7.49 6.72 -16.47
N ALA A 30 -8.36 6.60 -17.48
CA ALA A 30 -9.24 5.43 -17.65
C ALA A 30 -8.49 4.09 -17.64
N ALA A 31 -7.44 3.97 -18.46
CA ALA A 31 -6.64 2.74 -18.52
C ALA A 31 -5.86 2.47 -17.22
N ILE A 32 -5.51 3.51 -16.46
CA ILE A 32 -4.80 3.36 -15.18
C ILE A 32 -5.77 2.89 -14.09
N VAL A 33 -7.00 3.43 -14.09
CA VAL A 33 -8.08 2.99 -13.20
C VAL A 33 -8.43 1.54 -13.48
N ASP A 34 -8.57 1.14 -14.75
CA ASP A 34 -8.85 -0.25 -15.13
C ASP A 34 -7.78 -1.22 -14.58
N VAL A 35 -6.50 -0.87 -14.68
CA VAL A 35 -5.41 -1.68 -14.07
C VAL A 35 -5.56 -1.79 -12.55
N LEU A 36 -5.94 -0.71 -11.87
CA LEU A 36 -6.12 -0.73 -10.40
C LEU A 36 -7.34 -1.55 -9.99
N ASP A 37 -8.42 -1.48 -10.76
CA ASP A 37 -9.65 -2.25 -10.56
C ASP A 37 -9.41 -3.75 -10.79
N ASP A 38 -8.65 -4.12 -11.83
CA ASP A 38 -8.25 -5.51 -12.10
C ASP A 38 -7.42 -6.10 -10.94
N ILE A 39 -6.46 -5.32 -10.43
CA ILE A 39 -5.67 -5.72 -9.28
C ILE A 39 -6.56 -5.91 -8.04
N GLU A 40 -7.50 -5.00 -7.78
CA GLU A 40 -8.41 -5.11 -6.65
C GLU A 40 -9.35 -6.33 -6.78
N ALA A 41 -9.83 -6.61 -7.99
CA ALA A 41 -10.64 -7.79 -8.27
C ALA A 41 -9.85 -9.09 -8.03
N GLN A 42 -8.60 -9.16 -8.48
CA GLN A 42 -7.74 -10.32 -8.24
C GLN A 42 -7.39 -10.48 -6.76
N GLU A 43 -7.14 -9.39 -6.05
CA GLU A 43 -6.91 -9.42 -4.60
C GLU A 43 -8.11 -9.96 -3.83
N ARG A 44 -9.34 -9.53 -4.17
CA ARG A 44 -10.55 -10.09 -3.56
C ARG A 44 -10.64 -11.60 -3.75
N VAL A 45 -10.31 -12.12 -4.94
CA VAL A 45 -10.30 -13.57 -5.18
C VAL A 45 -9.27 -14.30 -4.30
N ASP A 46 -8.05 -13.76 -4.20
CA ASP A 46 -6.97 -14.38 -3.43
C ASP A 46 -7.18 -14.30 -1.91
N PHE A 47 -7.71 -13.18 -1.42
CA PHE A 47 -7.79 -12.90 0.01
C PHE A 47 -9.20 -13.08 0.59
N ASP A 48 -10.31 -12.89 -0.12
CA ASP A 48 -11.64 -13.17 0.46
C ASP A 48 -11.83 -14.67 0.80
N GLN A 49 -10.99 -15.55 0.23
CA GLN A 49 -10.94 -16.97 0.61
C GLN A 49 -10.13 -17.26 1.88
N ILE A 50 -9.27 -16.33 2.34
CA ILE A 50 -8.24 -16.58 3.36
C ILE A 50 -8.30 -15.57 4.53
N GLN A 51 -8.64 -14.30 4.27
CA GLN A 51 -8.73 -13.23 5.25
C GLN A 51 -9.63 -12.08 4.76
N PRO A 52 -10.60 -11.60 5.56
CA PRO A 52 -11.35 -10.39 5.21
C PRO A 52 -10.37 -9.23 4.96
N SER A 53 -10.62 -8.42 3.93
CA SER A 53 -9.85 -7.21 3.68
C SER A 53 -9.69 -6.38 4.97
N LEU A 54 -8.47 -6.36 5.52
CA LEU A 54 -8.23 -5.61 6.75
C LEU A 54 -8.37 -4.12 6.45
N ASN A 55 -9.28 -3.46 7.17
CA ASN A 55 -9.34 -2.01 7.17
C ASN A 55 -8.05 -1.41 7.75
N LEU A 56 -7.73 -0.17 7.36
CA LEU A 56 -6.48 0.51 7.76
C LEU A 56 -6.27 0.59 9.27
N TYR A 57 -7.35 0.66 10.06
CA TYR A 57 -7.28 0.67 11.52
C TYR A 57 -6.76 -0.68 12.04
N ALA A 58 -7.33 -1.79 11.58
CA ALA A 58 -6.91 -3.14 11.96
C ALA A 58 -5.45 -3.43 11.53
N VAL A 59 -5.04 -2.91 10.37
CA VAL A 59 -3.65 -3.01 9.89
C VAL A 59 -2.70 -2.26 10.82
N ARG A 60 -3.09 -1.06 11.26
CA ARG A 60 -2.30 -0.27 12.21
C ARG A 60 -2.12 -1.00 13.53
N GLU A 61 -3.20 -1.56 14.08
CA GLU A 61 -3.18 -2.27 15.36
C GLU A 61 -2.43 -3.61 15.31
N ALA A 62 -2.39 -4.27 14.15
CA ALA A 62 -1.68 -5.54 13.97
C ALA A 62 -0.15 -5.39 13.97
N VAL A 63 0.36 -4.18 13.72
CA VAL A 63 1.80 -3.93 13.58
C VAL A 63 2.46 -3.71 14.92
N GLN A 64 3.52 -4.49 15.17
CA GLN A 64 4.34 -4.35 16.37
C GLN A 64 5.38 -3.25 16.17
N ILE A 65 5.32 -2.25 17.05
CA ILE A 65 6.31 -1.16 17.14
C ILE A 65 7.16 -1.39 18.38
N GLU A 66 8.48 -1.32 18.22
CA GLU A 66 9.44 -1.47 19.31
C GLU A 66 10.43 -0.30 19.35
N ARG A 67 10.91 0.01 20.56
CA ARG A 67 11.92 1.03 20.76
C ARG A 67 13.29 0.42 20.53
N HIS A 68 13.95 0.82 19.44
CA HIS A 68 15.31 0.38 19.14
C HIS A 68 16.32 1.01 20.11
N ASN A 69 17.48 0.36 20.30
CA ASN A 69 18.56 0.80 21.19
C ASN A 69 19.11 2.20 20.85
N SER A 70 18.96 2.65 19.59
CA SER A 70 19.30 4.01 19.17
C SER A 70 18.34 5.09 19.69
N GLY A 71 17.26 4.70 20.37
CA GLY A 71 16.20 5.62 20.77
C GLY A 71 15.29 6.02 19.61
N ILE A 72 15.22 5.24 18.54
CA ILE A 72 14.25 5.44 17.44
C ILE A 72 13.24 4.30 17.49
N SER A 73 11.95 4.59 17.25
CA SER A 73 10.93 3.55 17.17
C SER A 73 10.93 2.93 15.78
N ILE A 74 10.98 1.59 15.72
CA ILE A 74 10.95 0.82 14.48
C ILE A 74 9.74 -0.10 14.45
N VAL A 75 9.30 -0.42 13.23
CA VAL A 75 8.27 -1.43 13.00
C VAL A 75 8.95 -2.78 12.79
N ARG A 76 8.47 -3.81 13.48
CA ARG A 76 8.83 -5.19 13.19
C ARG A 76 8.19 -5.58 11.86
N GLU A 77 8.96 -5.57 10.78
CA GLU A 77 8.48 -5.81 9.41
C GLU A 77 7.66 -7.12 9.29
N ALA A 78 8.11 -8.18 9.98
CA ALA A 78 7.44 -9.48 10.02
C ALA A 78 6.06 -9.48 10.70
N SER A 79 5.70 -8.43 11.46
CA SER A 79 4.37 -8.27 12.05
C SER A 79 3.37 -7.62 11.10
N ILE A 80 3.83 -6.94 10.04
CA ILE A 80 2.94 -6.32 9.07
C ILE A 80 2.20 -7.43 8.30
N PRO A 81 0.86 -7.48 8.33
CA PRO A 81 0.10 -8.49 7.59
C PRO A 81 0.26 -8.30 6.07
N GLN A 82 0.16 -9.39 5.31
CA GLN A 82 0.00 -9.28 3.86
C GLN A 82 -1.44 -8.87 3.53
N PRO A 83 -1.68 -8.12 2.44
CA PRO A 83 -0.70 -7.60 1.46
C PRO A 83 0.00 -6.29 1.89
N TRP A 84 -0.28 -5.77 3.09
CA TRP A 84 0.21 -4.46 3.54
C TRP A 84 1.71 -4.35 3.69
N ARG A 85 2.39 -5.44 4.03
CA ARG A 85 3.86 -5.47 4.05
C ARG A 85 4.43 -5.15 2.68
N GLU A 86 3.96 -5.84 1.64
CA GLU A 86 4.46 -5.64 0.29
C GLU A 86 4.10 -4.24 -0.23
N ARG A 87 2.88 -3.75 0.03
CA ARG A 87 2.48 -2.37 -0.30
C ARG A 87 3.44 -1.34 0.29
N PHE A 88 3.78 -1.49 1.57
CA PHE A 88 4.70 -0.61 2.26
C PHE A 88 6.12 -0.69 1.69
N LEU A 89 6.62 -1.90 1.40
CA LEU A 89 7.94 -2.08 0.80
C LEU A 89 8.04 -1.42 -0.57
N GLN A 90 7.03 -1.60 -1.43
CA GLN A 90 6.98 -0.97 -2.75
C GLN A 90 6.86 0.56 -2.68
N ALA A 91 6.11 1.09 -1.71
CA ALA A 91 6.01 2.54 -1.48
C ALA A 91 7.28 3.15 -0.86
N SER A 92 8.08 2.34 -0.17
CA SER A 92 9.25 2.79 0.59
C SER A 92 10.58 2.53 -0.12
N VAL A 93 10.56 2.12 -1.39
CA VAL A 93 11.79 1.89 -2.17
C VAL A 93 12.66 3.16 -2.15
N GLY A 94 13.91 3.00 -1.67
CA GLY A 94 14.86 4.11 -1.53
C GLY A 94 14.76 4.90 -0.23
N SER A 95 13.85 4.56 0.69
CA SER A 95 13.77 5.19 2.02
C SER A 95 14.88 4.72 2.95
N THR A 96 15.32 5.59 3.85
CA THR A 96 16.28 5.24 4.90
C THR A 96 15.62 4.34 5.95
N ARG A 97 16.31 3.29 6.39
CA ARG A 97 15.85 2.38 7.45
C ARG A 97 17.03 1.92 8.31
N LEU A 98 16.73 1.38 9.49
CA LEU A 98 17.70 0.58 10.24
C LEU A 98 17.74 -0.85 9.71
N ILE A 99 18.82 -1.56 10.03
CA ILE A 99 18.94 -2.99 9.72
C ILE A 99 17.83 -3.80 10.39
N ASP A 100 17.46 -3.41 11.62
CA ASP A 100 16.46 -4.09 12.44
C ASP A 100 15.01 -3.80 12.00
N GLY A 101 14.79 -2.74 11.21
CA GLY A 101 13.45 -2.45 10.69
C GLY A 101 13.26 -1.06 10.11
N PRO A 102 12.16 -0.84 9.36
CA PRO A 102 11.71 0.47 8.94
C PRO A 102 11.32 1.33 10.14
N TYR A 103 11.41 2.66 10.00
CA TYR A 103 10.99 3.56 11.05
C TYR A 103 9.47 3.56 11.23
N ALA A 104 9.01 3.65 12.48
CA ALA A 104 7.58 3.69 12.77
C ALA A 104 6.88 4.90 12.14
N HIS A 105 7.57 6.04 12.03
CA HIS A 105 7.01 7.23 11.38
C HIS A 105 6.84 7.06 9.86
N ASP A 106 7.70 6.27 9.19
CA ASP A 106 7.55 5.98 7.77
C ASP A 106 6.32 5.10 7.51
N TRP A 107 6.07 4.15 8.41
CA TRP A 107 4.85 3.34 8.38
C TRP A 107 3.59 4.19 8.57
N GLU A 108 3.57 5.09 9.56
CA GLU A 108 2.43 6.00 9.78
C GLU A 108 2.19 6.95 8.60
N LYS A 109 3.29 7.49 8.03
CA LYS A 109 3.26 8.32 6.84
C LYS A 109 2.67 7.55 5.66
N PHE A 110 3.12 6.32 5.43
CA PHE A 110 2.59 5.45 4.38
C PHE A 110 1.09 5.24 4.52
N LEU A 111 0.57 4.91 5.71
CA LEU A 111 -0.87 4.71 5.93
C LEU A 111 -1.68 5.98 5.63
N THR A 112 -1.15 7.15 5.98
CA THR A 112 -1.79 8.44 5.71
C THR A 112 -1.81 8.74 4.22
N GLN A 113 -0.68 8.55 3.53
CA GLN A 113 -0.59 8.75 2.08
C GLN A 113 -1.48 7.79 1.31
N TRP A 114 -1.57 6.53 1.75
CA TRP A 114 -2.47 5.55 1.16
C TRP A 114 -3.93 6.02 1.19
N GLN A 115 -4.41 6.59 2.30
CA GLN A 115 -5.78 7.12 2.37
C GLN A 115 -6.03 8.22 1.34
N VAL A 116 -5.06 9.13 1.17
CA VAL A 116 -5.15 10.21 0.18
C VAL A 116 -5.18 9.64 -1.24
N GLU A 117 -4.34 8.66 -1.54
CA GLU A 117 -4.27 8.00 -2.84
C GLU A 117 -5.58 7.25 -3.17
N MET A 118 -6.17 6.54 -2.21
CA MET A 118 -7.46 5.87 -2.40
C MET A 118 -8.59 6.88 -2.63
N GLY A 119 -8.61 7.99 -1.88
CA GLY A 119 -9.58 9.06 -2.11
C GLY A 119 -9.44 9.69 -3.50
N HIS A 120 -8.20 9.84 -4.00
CA HIS A 120 -7.97 10.32 -5.35
C HIS A 120 -8.42 9.32 -6.42
N LEU A 121 -8.14 8.02 -6.22
CA LEU A 121 -8.63 6.95 -7.09
C LEU A 121 -10.16 6.93 -7.16
N ASP A 122 -10.86 7.07 -6.03
CA ASP A 122 -12.33 7.10 -5.99
C ASP A 122 -12.89 8.34 -6.71
N ALA A 123 -12.20 9.48 -6.65
CA ALA A 123 -12.57 10.66 -7.44
C ALA A 123 -12.43 10.41 -8.94
N HIS A 124 -11.37 9.73 -9.39
CA HIS A 124 -11.20 9.31 -10.78
C HIS A 124 -12.30 8.32 -11.23
N ARG A 125 -12.64 7.34 -10.39
CA ARG A 125 -13.74 6.40 -10.65
C ARG A 125 -15.08 7.11 -10.79
N SER A 126 -15.31 8.14 -9.98
CA SER A 126 -16.56 8.93 -10.00
C SER A 126 -16.67 9.89 -11.18
N ALA A 127 -15.53 10.29 -11.77
CA ALA A 127 -15.46 11.23 -12.89
C ALA A 127 -15.40 10.55 -14.27
N ARG A 128 -15.54 9.21 -14.29
CA ARG A 128 -15.51 8.39 -15.51
C ARG A 128 -16.78 8.53 -16.34
#